data_AF-A0A1Y4C3K4-F1
#
_entry.id   AF-A0A1Y4C3K4-F1
#
_cell.length_a   1.000
_cell.length_b   1.000
_cell.length_c   1.000
_cell.angle_alpha   90.00
_cell.angle_beta   90.00
_cell.angle_gamma   90.00
#
_symmetry.space_group_name_H-M   'P 1'
#
loop_
_entity.id
_entity.type
_entity.pdbx_description
1 polymer ?
#
loop_
_entity_poly.entity_id
_entity_poly.type
_entity_poly.pdbx_seq_one_letter_code
_entity_poly.pdbx_strand_id
1 'polypeptide(L)'
;MKVTVKDVLALLPNTKEIYLVWDGSVFQHSPFTALELDAYGDYAVGSICPGEEKSIEIVLAAQPIKVSRIKVAHSMNNIHK
;
A
#
# COMPACT_ATOMS: atom_id res chain seq x y z
N MET A 1 -2.35 15.61 -2.74
CA MET A 1 -2.30 14.55 -1.71
C MET A 1 -2.13 13.23 -2.44
N LYS A 2 -1.20 12.35 -2.05
CA LYS A 2 -1.04 11.03 -2.68
C LYS A 2 -1.83 10.00 -1.88
N VAL A 3 -2.63 9.18 -2.55
CA VAL A 3 -3.41 8.10 -1.94
C VAL A 3 -2.54 6.86 -1.84
N THR A 4 -2.55 6.19 -0.68
CA THR A 4 -1.80 4.96 -0.44
C THR A 4 -2.68 3.71 -0.53
N VAL A 5 -2.06 2.54 -0.68
CA VAL A 5 -2.78 1.27 -0.69
C VAL A 5 -3.64 1.10 0.57
N LYS A 6 -3.11 1.40 1.76
CA LYS A 6 -3.88 1.31 3.02
C LYS A 6 -5.08 2.26 3.05
N ASP A 7 -4.97 3.44 2.44
CA ASP A 7 -6.09 4.38 2.35
C ASP A 7 -7.23 3.79 1.50
N VAL A 8 -6.88 3.15 0.39
CA VAL A 8 -7.85 2.46 -0.48
C VAL A 8 -8.50 1.29 0.23
N LEU A 9 -7.71 0.47 0.92
CA LEU A 9 -8.22 -0.69 1.68
C LEU A 9 -9.17 -0.26 2.81
N ALA A 10 -8.90 0.86 3.48
CA ALA A 10 -9.77 1.39 4.53
C ALA A 10 -11.16 1.81 4.00
N LEU A 11 -11.26 2.18 2.72
CA LEU A 11 -12.52 2.55 2.06
C LEU A 11 -13.30 1.33 1.55
N LEU A 12 -12.70 0.15 1.53
CA LEU A 12 -13.22 -1.05 0.89
C LEU A 12 -13.29 -2.25 1.85
N PRO A 13 -14.02 -2.15 2.98
CA PRO A 13 -14.05 -3.19 4.00
C PRO A 13 -14.72 -4.51 3.56
N ASN A 14 -15.46 -4.49 2.44
CA ASN A 14 -16.27 -5.63 1.97
C ASN A 14 -15.76 -6.26 0.67
N THR A 15 -14.58 -5.85 0.18
CA THR A 15 -13.99 -6.44 -1.03
C THR A 15 -13.46 -7.84 -0.73
N LYS A 16 -13.83 -8.82 -1.55
CA LYS A 16 -13.42 -10.22 -1.36
C LYS A 16 -11.99 -10.47 -1.85
N GLU A 17 -11.62 -9.82 -2.95
CA GLU A 17 -10.35 -10.05 -3.62
C GLU A 17 -9.74 -8.72 -4.04
N ILE A 18 -8.46 -8.54 -3.73
CA ILE A 18 -7.72 -7.33 -4.08
C ILE A 18 -6.51 -7.76 -4.89
N TYR A 19 -6.37 -7.20 -6.07
CA TYR A 19 -5.23 -7.45 -6.94
C TYR A 19 -4.29 -6.26 -6.89
N LEU A 20 -3.02 -6.46 -6.55
CA LEU A 20 -1.98 -5.45 -6.68
C LEU A 20 -1.32 -5.60 -8.04
N VAL A 21 -1.29 -4.53 -8.82
CA VAL A 21 -0.63 -4.52 -10.13
C VAL A 21 0.57 -3.59 -10.11
N TRP A 22 1.73 -4.11 -10.51
CA TRP A 22 2.93 -3.32 -10.70
C TRP A 22 3.75 -3.86 -11.88
N ASP A 23 4.10 -2.98 -12.81
CA ASP A 23 4.92 -3.28 -13.99
C ASP A 23 4.42 -4.51 -14.79
N GLY A 24 3.09 -4.59 -14.99
CA GLY A 24 2.45 -5.72 -15.68
C GLY A 24 2.37 -7.02 -14.88
N SER A 25 2.97 -7.08 -13.69
CA SER A 25 2.80 -8.20 -12.75
C SER A 25 1.56 -7.98 -11.89
N VAL A 26 0.73 -9.02 -11.80
CA VAL A 26 -0.50 -9.02 -10.99
C VAL A 26 -0.30 -9.96 -9.80
N PHE A 27 -0.48 -9.43 -8.60
CA PHE A 27 -0.40 -10.17 -7.34
C PHE A 27 -1.81 -10.19 -6.72
N GLN A 28 -2.42 -11.37 -6.68
CA GLN A 28 -3.70 -11.54 -6.01
C GLN A 28 -3.47 -11.65 -4.50
N HIS A 29 -4.16 -10.81 -3.74
CA HIS A 29 -4.18 -10.84 -2.28
C HIS A 29 -5.63 -10.99 -1.81
N SER A 30 -5.92 -12.07 -1.10
CA SER A 30 -7.22 -12.29 -0.48
C SER A 30 -7.05 -13.08 0.82
N PRO A 31 -7.36 -12.47 1.99
CA PRO A 31 -7.35 -11.04 2.33
C PRO A 31 -5.93 -10.50 2.54
N PHE A 32 -5.74 -9.17 2.52
CA PHE A 32 -4.46 -8.55 2.88
C PHE A 32 -4.07 -8.90 4.32
N THR A 33 -2.98 -9.63 4.46
CA THR A 33 -2.36 -9.92 5.76
C THR A 33 -1.67 -8.67 6.31
N ALA A 34 -1.41 -8.66 7.63
CA ALA A 34 -0.66 -7.58 8.27
C ALA A 34 0.74 -7.40 7.65
N LEU A 35 1.36 -8.50 7.19
CA LEU A 35 2.66 -8.48 6.53
C LEU A 35 2.61 -7.80 5.16
N GLU A 36 1.57 -8.07 4.36
CA GLU A 36 1.39 -7.43 3.06
C GLU A 36 1.04 -5.94 3.21
N LEU A 37 0.30 -5.58 4.27
CA LEU A 37 0.05 -4.18 4.62
C LEU A 37 1.34 -3.45 5.01
N ASP A 38 2.26 -4.07 5.73
CA ASP A 38 3.57 -3.48 6.05
C ASP A 38 4.46 -3.36 4.81
N ALA A 39 4.44 -4.37 3.94
CA ALA A 39 5.21 -4.39 2.71
C ALA A 39 4.71 -3.34 1.70
N TYR A 40 3.39 -3.27 1.48
CA TYR A 40 2.80 -2.54 0.35
C TYR A 40 1.89 -1.36 0.74
N GLY A 41 1.40 -1.32 1.99
CA GLY A 41 0.35 -0.39 2.42
C GLY A 41 0.68 1.08 2.23
N ASP A 42 1.97 1.43 2.24
CA ASP A 42 2.45 2.81 2.11
C ASP A 42 2.83 3.23 0.69
N TYR A 43 2.73 2.35 -0.31
CA TYR A 43 2.99 2.75 -1.69
C TYR A 43 1.86 3.59 -2.26
N ALA A 44 2.25 4.56 -3.09
CA ALA A 44 1.32 5.39 -3.83
C ALA A 44 0.54 4.59 -4.88
N VAL A 45 -0.77 4.78 -4.89
CA VAL A 45 -1.68 4.21 -5.89
C VAL A 45 -1.66 5.11 -7.13
N GLY A 46 -1.49 4.49 -8.31
CA GLY A 46 -1.60 5.13 -9.62
C GLY A 46 -3.03 5.14 -10.13
N SER A 47 -3.70 3.99 -10.09
CA SER A 47 -5.11 3.85 -10.46
C SER A 47 -5.80 2.72 -9.70
N ILE A 48 -7.14 2.78 -9.64
CA ILE A 48 -7.99 1.72 -9.09
C ILE A 48 -8.94 1.30 -10.20
N CYS A 49 -8.97 0.00 -10.50
CA CYS A 49 -9.83 -0.57 -11.52
C CYS A 49 -10.83 -1.53 -10.87
N PRO A 50 -12.11 -1.53 -11.29
CA PRO A 50 -13.05 -2.56 -10.88
C PRO A 50 -12.66 -3.90 -11.53
N GLY A 51 -12.63 -4.97 -10.75
CA GLY A 51 -12.46 -6.34 -11.26
C GLY A 51 -13.79 -7.09 -11.34
N GLU A 52 -13.74 -8.38 -11.65
CA GLU A 52 -14.90 -9.27 -11.66
C GLU A 52 -15.38 -9.61 -10.24
N GLU A 53 -16.69 -9.87 -10.05
CA GLU A 53 -17.31 -10.33 -8.79
C GLU A 53 -16.76 -9.75 -7.46
N LYS A 54 -17.05 -8.47 -7.15
CA LYS A 54 -16.64 -7.81 -5.89
C LYS A 54 -15.12 -7.82 -5.65
N SER A 55 -14.33 -7.85 -6.73
CA SER A 55 -12.90 -7.62 -6.68
C SER A 55 -12.53 -6.21 -7.14
N ILE A 56 -11.37 -5.75 -6.68
CA ILE A 56 -10.77 -4.50 -7.14
C ILE A 56 -9.29 -4.71 -7.45
N GLU A 57 -8.80 -4.01 -8.46
CA GLU A 57 -7.38 -3.96 -8.79
C GLU A 57 -6.81 -2.60 -8.38
N ILE A 58 -5.72 -2.63 -7.63
CA ILE A 58 -4.95 -1.46 -7.22
C ILE A 58 -3.65 -1.47 -8.03
N VAL A 59 -3.54 -0.53 -8.96
CA VAL A 59 -2.33 -0.34 -9.75
C VAL A 59 -1.41 0.61 -8.99
N LEU A 60 -0.21 0.15 -8.64
CA LEU A 60 0.80 1.01 -8.04
C LEU A 60 1.31 2.04 -9.05
N ALA A 61 1.75 3.20 -8.56
CA ALA A 61 2.37 4.19 -9.43
C ALA A 61 3.59 3.61 -10.17
N ALA A 62 3.82 4.04 -11.42
CA ALA A 62 4.90 3.53 -12.28
C ALA A 62 6.28 3.55 -11.61
N GLN A 63 6.52 4.56 -10.75
CA GLN A 63 7.59 4.51 -9.77
C GLN A 63 6.99 4.24 -8.39
N PRO A 64 7.34 3.13 -7.72
CA PRO A 64 6.82 2.82 -6.40
C PRO A 64 7.40 3.81 -5.39
N ILE A 65 6.57 4.74 -4.93
CA ILE A 65 6.95 5.76 -3.96
C ILE A 65 6.28 5.42 -2.63
N LYS A 66 7.07 5.12 -1.59
CA LYS A 66 6.56 5.08 -0.22
C LYS A 66 6.19 6.49 0.21
N VAL A 67 4.92 6.68 0.56
CA VAL A 67 4.36 7.99 0.96
C VAL A 67 4.59 8.25 2.44
N SER A 68 4.64 7.20 3.27
CA SER A 68 4.99 7.33 4.68
C SER A 68 6.45 7.73 4.82
N ARG A 69 6.70 8.86 5.50
CA ARG A 69 8.05 9.19 5.94
C ARG A 69 8.36 8.31 7.14
N ILE A 70 9.14 7.24 6.95
CA ILE A 70 9.78 6.57 8.08
C ILE A 70 10.66 7.63 8.75
N LYS A 71 10.20 8.18 9.87
CA LYS A 71 11.06 8.96 10.75
C LYS A 71 11.95 7.96 11.45
N VAL A 72 13.14 7.70 10.90
CA VAL A 72 14.20 7.07 11.67
C VAL A 72 14.57 8.09 12.75
N ALA A 73 14.06 7.87 13.97
CA ALA A 73 14.49 8.63 15.13
C ALA A 73 15.97 8.29 15.38
N HIS A 74 16.88 9.11 14.86
CA HIS A 74 18.25 9.11 15.35
C HIS A 74 18.20 9.62 16.79
N SER A 75 18.26 8.70 17.76
CA SER A 75 18.46 9.05 19.17
C SER A 75 19.85 9.66 19.31
N MET A 76 19.95 10.99 19.21
CA MET A 76 21.17 11.72 19.56
C MET A 76 21.29 11.73 21.08
N ASN A 77 21.94 10.71 21.63
CA ASN A 77 22.38 10.72 23.02
C ASN A 77 23.52 11.73 23.17
N ASN A 78 23.19 12.99 23.41
CA ASN A 78 24.15 13.97 23.93
C ASN A 78 24.43 13.64 25.39
N ILE A 79 25.44 12.80 25.63
CA ILE A 79 26.04 12.61 26.94
C ILE A 79 26.83 13.89 27.23
N HIS A 80 26.24 14.82 27.98
CA HIS A 80 26.98 15.93 28.59
C HIS A 80 27.78 15.38 29.77
N LYS A 81 29.09 15.66 29.78
CA LYS A 81 29.97 15.51 30.92
C LYS A 81 30.69 16.82 31.15
#